data_AF-A0AAQ1PD73-F1
#
_entry.id   AF-A0AAQ1PD73-F1
#
_cell.length_a   1.000
_cell.length_b   1.000
_cell.length_c   1.000
_cell.angle_alpha   90.00
_cell.angle_beta   90.00
_cell.angle_gamma   90.00
#
_symmetry.space_group_name_H-M   'P 1'
#
loop_
_entity.id
_entity.type
_entity.pdbx_description
1 polymer ?
#
loop_
_entity_poly.entity_id
_entity_poly.type
_entity_poly.pdbx_seq_one_letter_code
_entity_poly.pdbx_strand_id
1 'polypeptide(L)'
;MSTLADNLSAISARIASAAQAAGRDPASVQLLAVSKTKPASAIREIHAAGVSDFGENYLQEALTKQQALGDLPLIWPFSGP
;
A
#
# COMPACT_ATOMS: atom_id res chain seq x y z
N MET A 1 -7.13 -18.36 8.64
CA MET A 1 -5.96 -17.48 8.40
C MET A 1 -6.43 -16.38 7.47
N SER A 2 -6.28 -15.10 7.83
CA SER A 2 -6.63 -14.01 6.90
C SER A 2 -5.48 -13.76 5.92
N THR A 3 -5.82 -13.56 4.66
CA THR A 3 -4.86 -13.21 3.60
C THR A 3 -4.50 -11.73 3.67
N LEU A 4 -3.47 -11.28 2.94
CA LEU A 4 -3.18 -9.84 2.83
C LEU A 4 -4.34 -9.10 2.16
N ALA A 5 -5.03 -9.75 1.22
CA ALA A 5 -6.22 -9.21 0.58
C ALA A 5 -7.39 -9.01 1.56
N ASP A 6 -7.63 -9.94 2.48
CA ASP A 6 -8.67 -9.81 3.52
C ASP A 6 -8.39 -8.60 4.43
N ASN A 7 -7.12 -8.45 4.83
CA ASN A 7 -6.68 -7.32 5.64
C ASN A 7 -6.88 -5.99 4.90
N LEU A 8 -6.55 -5.95 3.60
CA LEU A 8 -6.76 -4.77 2.77
C LEU A 8 -8.25 -4.42 2.66
N SER A 9 -9.12 -5.41 2.42
CA SER A 9 -10.57 -5.22 2.35
C SER A 9 -11.13 -4.62 3.64
N ALA A 10 -10.71 -5.14 4.79
CA ALA A 10 -11.11 -4.61 6.10
C ALA A 10 -10.64 -3.16 6.32
N ILE A 11 -9.41 -2.83 5.91
CA ILE A 11 -8.86 -1.47 6.00
C ILE A 11 -9.64 -0.52 5.09
N SER A 12 -9.89 -0.90 3.84
CA SER A 12 -10.64 -0.10 2.88
C SER A 12 -12.07 0.19 3.37
N ALA A 13 -12.75 -0.82 3.94
CA ALA A 13 -14.08 -0.63 4.54
C ALA A 13 -14.05 0.35 5.72
N ARG A 14 -13.01 0.27 6.55
CA ARG A 14 -12.82 1.19 7.68
C ARG A 14 -12.54 2.63 7.23
N ILE A 15 -11.75 2.81 6.17
CA ILE A 15 -11.49 4.13 5.57
C ILE A 15 -12.79 4.72 5.03
N ALA A 16 -13.57 3.93 4.28
CA ALA A 16 -14.83 4.37 3.73
C ALA A 16 -15.82 4.80 4.81
N SER A 17 -15.96 4.00 5.87
CA SER A 17 -16.81 4.33 7.02
C SER A 17 -16.37 5.62 7.72
N ALA A 18 -15.06 5.81 7.93
CA ALA A 18 -14.53 7.02 8.57
C ALA A 18 -14.71 8.27 7.70
N ALA A 19 -14.50 8.17 6.39
CA ALA A 19 -14.71 9.27 5.45
C ALA A 19 -16.19 9.69 5.42
N GLN A 20 -17.10 8.72 5.34
CA GLN A 20 -18.54 8.97 5.38
C GLN A 20 -18.98 9.62 6.70
N ALA A 21 -18.47 9.13 7.84
CA ALA A 21 -18.76 9.72 9.15
C ALA A 21 -18.26 11.16 9.27
N ALA A 22 -17.20 11.52 8.54
CA ALA A 22 -16.67 12.88 8.45
C ALA A 22 -17.34 13.74 7.37
N GLY A 23 -18.36 13.24 6.67
CA GLY A 23 -19.03 13.96 5.57
C GLY A 23 -18.15 14.15 4.32
N ARG A 24 -17.14 13.28 4.14
CA ARG A 24 -16.21 13.32 3.01
C ARG A 24 -16.48 12.16 2.05
N ASP A 25 -16.14 12.36 0.79
CA ASP A 25 -16.07 11.27 -0.19
C ASP A 25 -14.94 10.30 0.21
N PRO A 26 -15.20 8.98 0.38
CA PRO A 26 -14.18 7.97 0.57
C PRO A 26 -13.05 8.01 -0.47
N ALA A 27 -13.37 8.33 -1.73
CA ALA A 27 -12.39 8.43 -2.81
C ALA A 27 -11.40 9.61 -2.60
N SER A 28 -11.72 10.57 -1.73
CA SER A 28 -10.80 11.65 -1.34
C SER A 28 -9.70 11.21 -0.36
N VAL A 29 -9.72 9.94 0.08
CA VAL A 29 -8.72 9.37 0.99
C VAL A 29 -7.95 8.29 0.24
N GLN A 30 -6.65 8.52 0.03
CA GLN A 30 -5.76 7.52 -0.55
C GLN A 30 -5.10 6.67 0.54
N LEU A 31 -4.97 5.38 0.27
CA LEU A 31 -4.29 4.42 1.13
C LEU A 31 -2.84 4.26 0.67
N LEU A 32 -1.88 4.66 1.52
CA LEU A 32 -0.46 4.41 1.33
C LEU A 32 -0.06 3.16 2.14
N ALA A 33 0.35 2.08 1.48
CA ALA A 33 0.80 0.88 2.14
C ALA A 33 2.29 0.97 2.52
N VAL A 34 2.61 0.98 3.81
CA VAL A 34 4.01 1.01 4.27
C VAL A 34 4.61 -0.40 4.18
N SER A 35 5.59 -0.59 3.30
CA SER A 35 6.16 -1.90 2.97
C SER A 35 7.54 -2.18 3.54
N LYS A 36 8.09 -1.28 4.38
CA LYS A 36 9.36 -1.51 5.08
C LYS A 36 9.38 -2.87 5.78
N THR A 37 10.51 -3.57 5.72
CA THR A 37 10.74 -4.93 6.23
C THR A 37 9.91 -6.05 5.59
N LYS A 38 9.10 -5.77 4.56
CA LYS A 38 8.30 -6.76 3.84
C LYS A 38 8.98 -7.18 2.53
N PRO A 39 8.87 -8.46 2.13
CA PRO A 39 9.42 -8.92 0.86
C PRO A 39 8.64 -8.34 -0.33
N ALA A 40 9.28 -8.28 -1.50
CA ALA A 40 8.64 -7.82 -2.74
C ALA A 40 7.41 -8.67 -3.14
N SER A 41 7.35 -9.94 -2.75
CA SER A 41 6.18 -10.81 -2.98
C SER A 41 4.92 -10.30 -2.27
N ALA A 42 5.04 -9.78 -1.05
CA ALA A 42 3.91 -9.21 -0.31
C ALA A 42 3.39 -7.93 -0.98
N ILE A 43 4.30 -7.12 -1.53
CA ILE A 43 3.94 -5.92 -2.31
C ILE A 43 3.18 -6.33 -3.57
N ARG A 44 3.64 -7.36 -4.27
CA ARG A 44 2.95 -7.90 -5.46
C ARG A 44 1.55 -8.43 -5.13
N GLU A 45 1.38 -9.13 -4.01
CA GLU A 45 0.06 -9.61 -3.55
C GLU A 45 -0.90 -8.44 -3.26
N ILE A 46 -0.42 -7.43 -2.53
CA ILE A 46 -1.21 -6.22 -2.23
C ILE A 46 -1.52 -5.41 -3.50
N HIS A 47 -0.58 -5.34 -4.44
CA HIS A 47 -0.80 -4.68 -5.73
C HIS A 47 -1.85 -5.40 -6.57
N ALA A 48 -1.83 -6.74 -6.60
CA ALA A 48 -2.88 -7.52 -7.25
C ALA A 48 -4.26 -7.28 -6.63
N ALA A 49 -4.32 -6.84 -5.37
CA ALA A 49 -5.55 -6.45 -4.68
C ALA A 49 -5.92 -4.96 -4.87
N GLY A 50 -5.16 -4.19 -5.67
CA GLY A 50 -5.54 -2.86 -6.15
C GLY A 50 -4.77 -1.67 -5.57
N VAL A 51 -3.79 -1.89 -4.69
CA VAL A 51 -2.97 -0.81 -4.11
C VAL A 51 -1.73 -0.56 -4.97
N SER A 52 -1.48 0.69 -5.35
CA SER A 52 -0.31 1.07 -6.16
C SER A 52 0.71 1.92 -5.40
N ASP A 53 0.31 2.52 -4.28
CA ASP A 53 1.14 3.41 -3.48
C ASP A 53 1.83 2.65 -2.34
N PHE A 54 3.16 2.57 -2.39
CA PHE A 54 3.98 1.87 -1.40
C PHE A 54 5.03 2.77 -0.76
N GLY A 55 4.93 2.94 0.56
CA GLY A 55 5.81 3.76 1.36
C GLY A 55 7.03 3.00 1.88
N GLU A 56 8.22 3.56 1.67
CA GLU A 56 9.48 3.01 2.18
C GLU A 56 10.23 4.01 3.06
N ASN A 57 10.89 3.48 4.10
CA ASN A 57 11.71 4.27 5.03
C ASN A 57 13.21 4.12 4.76
N TYR A 58 13.65 3.05 4.09
CA TYR A 58 15.05 2.75 3.85
C TYR A 58 15.34 2.74 2.34
N LEU A 59 16.22 3.64 1.88
CA LEU A 59 16.50 3.81 0.45
C LEU A 59 16.99 2.52 -0.22
N GLN A 60 17.92 1.82 0.40
CA GLN A 60 18.49 0.59 -0.16
C GLN A 60 17.44 -0.51 -0.33
N GLU A 61 16.50 -0.60 0.61
CA GLU A 61 15.38 -1.55 0.55
C GLU A 61 14.41 -1.16 -0.57
N ALA A 62 14.08 0.13 -0.68
CA ALA A 62 13.25 0.66 -1.76
C ALA A 62 13.83 0.37 -3.14
N LEU A 63 15.12 0.65 -3.35
CA LEU A 63 15.80 0.41 -4.64
C LEU A 63 15.78 -1.08 -5.02
N THR A 64 16.03 -1.97 -4.06
CA THR A 64 16.00 -3.43 -4.28
C THR A 64 14.60 -3.89 -4.70
N LYS A 65 13.55 -3.36 -4.05
CA LYS A 65 12.16 -3.69 -4.38
C LYS A 65 11.71 -3.10 -5.70
N GLN A 66 12.10 -1.85 -6.00
CA GLN A 66 11.83 -1.20 -7.28
C GLN A 66 12.42 -1.99 -8.45
N GLN A 67 13.63 -2.52 -8.29
CA GLN A 67 14.22 -3.40 -9.30
C GLN A 67 13.43 -4.72 -9.45
N ALA A 68 13.05 -5.35 -8.33
CA ALA A 68 12.31 -6.61 -8.34
C ALA A 68 10.85 -6.49 -8.82
N LEU A 69 10.28 -5.28 -8.81
CA LEU A 69 8.90 -4.97 -9.15
C LEU A 69 8.80 -3.96 -10.30
N GLY A 70 9.86 -3.80 -11.09
CA GLY A 70 9.91 -2.86 -12.21
C GLY A 70 8.91 -3.18 -13.33
N ASP A 71 8.29 -4.36 -13.30
CA ASP A 71 7.19 -4.76 -14.17
C ASP A 71 5.83 -4.18 -13.76
N LEU A 72 5.72 -3.61 -12.55
CA LEU A 72 4.47 -3.10 -11.99
C LEU A 72 4.46 -1.55 -11.96
N PRO A 73 3.32 -0.91 -12.26
CA PRO A 73 3.18 0.55 -12.25
C PRO A 73 3.03 1.10 -10.82
N LEU A 74 4.03 0.86 -9.96
CA LEU A 74 4.01 1.24 -8.55
C LEU A 74 4.48 2.69 -8.33
N ILE A 75 3.84 3.35 -7.36
CA ILE A 75 4.23 4.67 -6.87
C ILE A 75 4.99 4.45 -5.56
N TRP A 76 6.15 5.07 -5.43
CA TRP A 76 7.06 4.89 -4.29
C TRP A 76 7.28 6.18 -3.50
N PRO A 77 6.32 6.63 -2.68
CA PRO A 77 6.57 7.73 -1.76
C PRO A 77 7.65 7.34 -0.75
N PHE A 78 8.74 8.10 -0.71
CA PHE A 78 9.82 7.89 0.24
C PHE A 78 9.63 8.81 1.44
N SER A 79 9.64 8.24 2.65
CA SER A 79 9.44 8.98 3.91
C SER A 79 10.58 8.78 4.92
N GLY A 80 11.77 8.40 4.45
CA GLY A 80 12.98 8.35 5.27
C GLY A 80 13.59 9.74 5.54
N PRO A 81 14.41 9.89 6.59
CA PRO A 81 15.18 11.11 6.86
C PRO A 81 16.30 11.33 5.83
#